data_AF-A0A5C4SA74-F1
#
_entry.id   AF-A0A5C4SA74-F1
#
_cell.length_a   1.000
_cell.length_b   1.000
_cell.length_c   1.000
_cell.angle_alpha   90.00
_cell.angle_beta   90.00
_cell.angle_gamma   90.00
#
_symmetry.space_group_name_H-M   'P 1'
#
loop_
_entity.id
_entity.type
_entity.pdbx_description
1 polymer ?
#
loop_
_entity_poly.entity_id
_entity_poly.type
_entity_poly.pdbx_seq_one_letter_code
_entity_poly.pdbx_strand_id
1 'polypeptide(L)'
;MGRPYNRFPSTLRALFALLAFFVYTLTPLTASARRAPAPEGEDAVSAFIVKETGRPELLRSKEIDKLLSPASLTKIMTCMIAIESGRMDDVVSIPLEATQVEPTRAGFLPGEQIRLRDLVKAAMVNSSNDAAFAIAIHLGGSVEAFVSSMNVRARALGMGHTVFTNPAGYDRGFYAGNRTTARDLMMLTERAIRYPEFNAIAKLDRVVFSELATGKRYSLRTHNKLMDRYPYTVGIKTGYTSMAGPCLIARALKDGKDMLIVMLNARTDRWSLASTMFDRGFGAETGRTVQVAGIGADAPLRIATSTPALPASMVLAERTRALEALRRKVESHRGQSAVAEIHGMSMNGQSEAKSSIKIKNLEQPKSAVAAKSRVKASRTSKVALKAAKKESARKRQLAKAQQRKIKSKVALKSAKKSGSAKVAHKSRNKERQAIRTARKGAAKRSTADAKSGKKRSRKEELSLSKKSERSPNG
;
A
#
# COMPACT_ATOMS: atom_id res chain seq x y z
N MET A 1 -32.86 -41.61 -86.17
CA MET A 1 -32.28 -40.27 -85.93
C MET A 1 -32.91 -39.68 -84.67
N GLY A 2 -32.27 -39.79 -83.50
CA GLY A 2 -32.71 -39.13 -82.28
C GLY A 2 -31.67 -38.11 -81.86
N ARG A 3 -31.97 -36.80 -81.98
CA ARG A 3 -31.13 -35.74 -81.41
C ARG A 3 -31.45 -35.63 -79.91
N PRO A 4 -30.48 -35.72 -78.99
CA PRO A 4 -30.76 -35.53 -77.59
C PRO A 4 -31.09 -34.06 -77.30
N TYR A 5 -32.24 -33.86 -76.65
CA TYR A 5 -32.72 -32.58 -76.13
C TYR A 5 -31.79 -32.14 -74.99
N ASN A 6 -30.85 -31.27 -75.28
CA ASN A 6 -30.05 -30.60 -74.25
C ASN A 6 -30.32 -29.09 -74.31
N ARG A 7 -31.54 -28.70 -73.94
CA ARG A 7 -31.90 -27.28 -73.72
C ARG A 7 -31.93 -27.01 -72.22
N PHE A 8 -30.74 -26.97 -71.61
CA PHE A 8 -30.60 -26.17 -70.40
C PHE A 8 -30.75 -24.70 -70.80
N PRO A 9 -31.75 -23.96 -70.29
CA PRO A 9 -31.95 -22.58 -70.68
C PRO A 9 -30.71 -21.75 -70.29
N SER A 10 -30.26 -20.89 -71.20
CA SER A 10 -29.04 -20.06 -71.05
C SER A 10 -29.07 -19.20 -69.78
N THR A 11 -30.26 -18.83 -69.32
CA THR A 11 -30.52 -18.12 -68.06
C THR A 11 -30.13 -18.93 -66.83
N LEU A 12 -30.32 -20.26 -66.84
CA LEU A 12 -29.95 -21.14 -65.73
C LEU A 12 -28.43 -21.32 -65.63
N ARG A 13 -27.73 -21.31 -66.78
CA ARG A 13 -26.26 -21.35 -66.83
C ARG A 13 -25.64 -20.07 -66.27
N ALA A 14 -26.23 -18.91 -66.59
CA ALA A 14 -25.80 -17.63 -66.03
C ALA A 14 -26.03 -17.56 -64.52
N LEU A 15 -27.17 -18.09 -64.03
CA LEU A 15 -27.46 -18.13 -62.59
C LEU A 15 -26.50 -19.06 -61.83
N PHE A 16 -26.16 -20.23 -62.40
CA PHE A 16 -25.18 -21.14 -61.82
C PHE A 16 -23.76 -20.54 -61.80
N ALA A 17 -23.37 -19.81 -62.84
CA ALA A 17 -22.08 -19.12 -62.90
C ALA A 17 -22.01 -17.97 -61.87
N LEU A 18 -23.09 -17.20 -61.69
CA LEU A 18 -23.18 -16.15 -60.69
C LEU A 18 -23.20 -16.70 -59.26
N LEU A 19 -23.90 -17.81 -59.02
CA LEU A 19 -23.91 -18.49 -57.73
C LEU A 19 -22.54 -19.09 -57.40
N ALA A 20 -21.87 -19.72 -58.37
CA ALA A 20 -20.52 -20.23 -58.20
C ALA A 20 -19.49 -19.11 -57.95
N PHE A 21 -19.63 -17.96 -58.62
CA PHE A 21 -18.81 -16.78 -58.38
C PHE A 21 -19.07 -16.20 -56.98
N PHE A 22 -20.33 -16.14 -56.54
CA PHE A 22 -20.69 -15.65 -55.20
C PHE A 22 -20.23 -16.61 -54.09
N VAL A 23 -20.27 -17.93 -54.32
CA VAL A 23 -19.72 -18.94 -53.40
C VAL A 23 -18.19 -18.88 -53.36
N TYR A 24 -17.54 -18.57 -54.49
CA TYR A 24 -16.08 -18.38 -54.56
C TYR A 24 -15.62 -17.08 -53.88
N THR A 25 -16.40 -16.00 -53.91
CA THR A 25 -16.10 -14.77 -53.17
C THR A 25 -16.48 -14.85 -51.69
N LEU A 26 -17.34 -15.81 -51.31
CA LEU A 26 -17.72 -16.11 -49.94
C LEU A 26 -16.84 -17.14 -49.25
N THR A 27 -15.80 -17.71 -49.88
CA THR A 27 -14.76 -18.37 -49.08
C THR A 27 -14.11 -17.30 -48.22
N PRO A 28 -14.33 -17.27 -46.90
CA PRO A 28 -13.57 -16.35 -46.06
C PRO A 28 -12.11 -16.68 -46.33
N LEU A 29 -11.36 -15.67 -46.76
CA LEU A 29 -9.92 -15.69 -46.75
C LEU A 29 -9.54 -15.90 -45.29
N THR A 30 -9.51 -17.16 -44.86
CA THR A 30 -8.98 -17.58 -43.57
C THR A 30 -7.48 -17.51 -43.74
N ALA A 31 -7.00 -16.28 -43.93
CA ALA A 31 -5.70 -15.89 -43.47
C ALA A 31 -5.71 -16.25 -41.99
N SER A 32 -5.24 -17.45 -41.68
CA SER A 32 -4.86 -17.82 -40.34
C SER A 32 -3.83 -16.79 -39.97
N ALA A 33 -4.26 -15.76 -39.25
CA ALA A 33 -3.38 -14.77 -38.66
C ALA A 33 -2.52 -15.60 -37.70
N ARG A 34 -1.39 -16.11 -38.20
CA ARG A 34 -0.40 -16.80 -37.39
C ARG A 34 -0.04 -15.79 -36.32
N ARG A 35 -0.55 -16.02 -35.12
CA ARG A 35 -0.24 -15.21 -33.96
C ARG A 35 1.27 -15.27 -33.84
N ALA A 36 1.94 -14.12 -34.03
CA ALA A 36 3.38 -14.05 -33.86
C ALA A 36 3.73 -14.68 -32.50
N PRO A 37 4.80 -15.49 -32.42
CA PRO A 37 5.21 -16.09 -31.16
C PRO A 37 5.38 -14.99 -30.10
N ALA A 38 5.04 -15.32 -28.85
CA ALA A 38 5.23 -14.37 -27.76
C ALA A 38 6.72 -13.96 -27.72
N PRO A 39 7.04 -12.68 -27.50
CA PRO A 39 8.43 -12.25 -27.41
C PRO A 39 9.12 -12.98 -26.24
N GLU A 40 10.34 -13.47 -26.49
CA GLU A 40 11.16 -14.20 -25.52
C GLU A 40 12.48 -13.46 -25.22
N GLY A 41 13.22 -13.91 -24.20
CA GLY A 41 14.51 -13.32 -23.85
C GLY A 41 14.46 -11.80 -23.66
N GLU A 42 15.41 -11.09 -24.28
CA GLU A 42 15.51 -9.62 -24.21
C GLU A 42 14.35 -8.91 -24.91
N ASP A 43 13.71 -9.56 -25.91
CA ASP A 43 12.58 -8.99 -26.63
C ASP A 43 11.33 -8.88 -25.75
N ALA A 44 11.21 -9.77 -24.76
CA ALA A 44 10.16 -9.74 -23.75
C ALA A 44 10.30 -8.61 -22.72
N VAL A 45 11.42 -7.87 -22.73
CA VAL A 45 11.67 -6.75 -21.83
C VAL A 45 11.37 -5.45 -22.54
N SER A 46 10.57 -4.58 -21.91
CA SER A 46 10.15 -3.33 -22.56
C SER A 46 11.27 -2.30 -22.64
N ALA A 47 12.13 -2.23 -21.62
CA ALA A 47 13.34 -1.41 -21.61
C ALA A 47 14.38 -2.02 -20.66
N PHE A 48 15.66 -2.01 -21.05
CA PHE A 48 16.74 -2.47 -20.18
C PHE A 48 18.07 -1.80 -20.48
N ILE A 49 18.97 -1.84 -19.49
CA ILE A 49 20.39 -1.48 -19.61
C ILE A 49 21.22 -2.57 -18.92
N VAL A 50 22.33 -2.95 -19.54
CA VAL A 50 23.42 -3.74 -18.96
C VAL A 50 24.71 -2.94 -19.08
N LYS A 51 25.42 -2.77 -17.97
CA LYS A 51 26.56 -1.84 -17.89
C LYS A 51 27.56 -2.25 -16.80
N GLU A 52 28.85 -2.06 -17.05
CA GLU A 52 29.88 -2.11 -16.00
C GLU A 52 29.89 -0.79 -15.22
N THR A 53 29.80 -0.85 -13.89
CA THR A 53 29.73 0.32 -13.02
C THR A 53 30.90 1.27 -13.29
N GLY A 54 30.61 2.58 -13.41
CA GLY A 54 31.64 3.61 -13.51
C GLY A 54 32.22 3.81 -14.91
N ARG A 55 31.95 2.93 -15.87
CA ARG A 55 32.27 3.15 -17.29
C ARG A 55 31.21 4.02 -17.96
N PRO A 56 31.50 4.83 -18.99
CA PRO A 56 30.45 5.54 -19.72
C PRO A 56 29.70 4.63 -20.72
N GLU A 57 30.32 3.55 -21.19
CA GLU A 57 29.77 2.68 -22.22
C GLU A 57 28.64 1.77 -21.70
N LEU A 58 27.58 1.63 -22.49
CA LEU A 58 26.57 0.57 -22.28
C LEU A 58 27.04 -0.71 -22.99
N LEU A 59 26.94 -1.86 -22.33
CA LEU A 59 27.24 -3.15 -22.95
C LEU A 59 26.07 -3.65 -23.80
N ARG A 60 24.85 -3.50 -23.27
CA ARG A 60 23.60 -3.81 -23.97
C ARG A 60 22.49 -2.88 -23.50
N SER A 61 21.56 -2.59 -24.38
CA SER A 61 20.45 -1.70 -24.07
C SER A 61 19.26 -1.88 -25.00
N LYS A 62 18.07 -1.55 -24.50
CA LYS A 62 16.85 -1.43 -25.29
C LYS A 62 15.97 -0.33 -24.72
N GLU A 63 15.48 0.55 -25.59
CA GLU A 63 14.43 1.53 -25.26
C GLU A 63 14.72 2.31 -23.97
N ILE A 64 15.96 2.77 -23.78
CA ILE A 64 16.46 3.21 -22.47
C ILE A 64 15.78 4.46 -21.93
N ASP A 65 15.19 5.27 -22.81
CA ASP A 65 14.43 6.49 -22.49
C ASP A 65 12.90 6.29 -22.52
N LYS A 66 12.44 5.03 -22.63
CA LYS A 66 11.02 4.72 -22.63
C LYS A 66 10.40 4.96 -21.24
N LEU A 67 9.38 5.80 -21.20
CA LEU A 67 8.63 6.11 -19.98
C LEU A 67 7.81 4.91 -19.50
N LEU A 68 8.14 4.39 -18.32
CA LEU A 68 7.51 3.23 -17.71
C LEU A 68 7.29 3.45 -16.21
N SER A 69 6.42 2.64 -15.61
CA SER A 69 6.25 2.64 -14.15
C SER A 69 7.40 1.86 -13.49
N PRO A 70 8.09 2.41 -12.47
CA PRO A 70 9.22 1.75 -11.81
C PRO A 70 8.81 0.63 -10.86
N ALA A 71 7.54 0.54 -10.50
CA ALA A 71 7.10 -0.20 -9.32
C ALA A 71 7.97 0.15 -8.08
N SER A 72 8.26 -0.85 -7.24
CA SER A 72 9.08 -0.69 -6.03
C SER A 72 10.55 -0.33 -6.24
N LEU A 73 11.05 -0.22 -7.48
CA LEU A 73 12.37 0.37 -7.73
C LEU A 73 12.44 1.82 -7.24
N THR A 74 11.29 2.50 -7.16
CA THR A 74 11.09 3.80 -6.50
C THR A 74 11.78 3.89 -5.13
N LYS A 75 11.73 2.81 -4.34
CA LYS A 75 12.24 2.81 -2.96
C LYS A 75 13.75 3.07 -2.87
N ILE A 76 14.50 2.91 -3.97
CA ILE A 76 15.91 3.27 -4.03
C ILE A 76 16.08 4.77 -3.75
N MET A 77 15.28 5.64 -4.40
CA MET A 77 15.30 7.09 -4.14
C MET A 77 14.95 7.40 -2.68
N THR A 78 13.89 6.78 -2.15
CA THR A 78 13.48 6.95 -0.75
C THR A 78 14.58 6.56 0.24
N CYS A 79 15.23 5.42 0.00
CA CYS A 79 16.29 4.92 0.87
C CYS A 79 17.57 5.73 0.73
N MET A 80 17.91 6.19 -0.47
CA MET A 80 19.06 7.07 -0.70
C MET A 80 18.90 8.39 0.04
N ILE A 81 17.72 9.04 -0.03
CA ILE A 81 17.44 10.25 0.76
C ILE A 81 17.56 9.99 2.27
N ALA A 82 17.11 8.82 2.74
CA ALA A 82 17.24 8.46 4.15
C ALA A 82 18.71 8.27 4.58
N ILE A 83 19.52 7.64 3.73
CA ILE A 83 20.97 7.48 3.98
C ILE A 83 21.65 8.85 3.97
N GLU A 84 21.38 9.68 2.97
CA GLU A 84 21.94 11.03 2.80
C GLU A 84 21.55 12.00 3.93
N SER A 85 20.45 11.72 4.64
CA SER A 85 19.99 12.58 5.73
C SER A 85 20.92 12.60 6.94
N GLY A 86 21.81 11.62 7.11
CA GLY A 86 22.62 11.45 8.32
C GLY A 86 21.81 11.05 9.57
N ARG A 87 20.52 10.74 9.42
CA ARG A 87 19.57 10.49 10.53
C ARG A 87 19.20 9.01 10.69
N MET A 88 20.03 8.09 10.21
CA MET A 88 19.76 6.65 10.20
C MET A 88 19.56 6.05 11.61
N ASP A 89 20.00 6.75 12.66
CA ASP A 89 19.82 6.36 14.07
C ASP A 89 18.54 6.87 14.72
N ASP A 90 17.81 7.75 14.03
CA ASP A 90 16.56 8.29 14.53
C ASP A 90 15.57 7.19 14.88
N VAL A 91 14.85 7.42 15.96
CA VAL A 91 13.68 6.61 16.31
C VAL A 91 12.46 7.19 15.63
N VAL A 92 11.87 6.39 14.74
CA VAL A 92 10.66 6.75 14.01
C VAL A 92 9.45 6.16 14.72
N SER A 93 8.51 7.03 15.08
CA SER A 93 7.18 6.59 15.52
C SER A 93 6.31 6.30 14.30
N ILE A 94 5.90 5.04 14.12
CA ILE A 94 5.17 4.63 12.91
C ILE A 94 3.84 5.38 12.81
N PRO A 95 3.64 6.24 11.80
CA PRO A 95 2.39 6.98 11.65
C PRO A 95 1.28 6.03 11.18
N LEU A 96 0.04 6.28 11.64
CA LEU A 96 -1.14 5.52 11.22
C LEU A 96 -1.27 5.46 9.69
N GLU A 97 -1.00 6.58 9.02
CA GLU A 97 -1.06 6.71 7.56
C GLU A 97 -0.14 5.71 6.84
N ALA A 98 1.10 5.55 7.32
CA ALA A 98 2.04 4.58 6.73
C ALA A 98 1.52 3.12 6.81
N THR A 99 0.67 2.81 7.79
CA THR A 99 0.09 1.46 7.93
C THR A 99 -1.12 1.22 7.01
N GLN A 100 -1.67 2.26 6.40
CA GLN A 100 -2.87 2.20 5.56
C GLN A 100 -2.58 2.00 4.06
N VAL A 101 -1.31 1.82 3.72
CA VAL A 101 -0.87 1.55 2.34
C VAL A 101 -1.21 0.11 1.91
N GLU A 102 -1.27 -0.09 0.60
CA GLU A 102 -1.48 -1.40 -0.01
C GLU A 102 -0.26 -2.33 0.16
N PRO A 103 -0.41 -3.67 0.03
CA PRO A 103 0.71 -4.61 0.02
C PRO A 103 1.79 -4.23 -1.02
N THR A 104 3.09 -4.49 -0.79
CA THR A 104 3.75 -5.35 0.21
C THR A 104 4.10 -4.59 1.50
N ARG A 105 3.91 -5.19 2.69
CA ARG A 105 4.12 -4.53 3.98
C ARG A 105 4.86 -5.42 4.98
N ALA A 106 5.63 -4.83 5.88
CA ALA A 106 6.23 -5.51 7.03
C ALA A 106 5.19 -5.77 8.14
N GLY A 107 4.13 -4.96 8.20
CA GLY A 107 3.06 -5.10 9.19
C GLY A 107 3.33 -4.33 10.49
N PHE A 108 3.95 -3.16 10.37
CA PHE A 108 4.11 -2.25 11.49
C PHE A 108 2.76 -1.82 12.07
N LEU A 109 2.74 -1.56 13.38
CA LEU A 109 1.56 -1.03 14.06
C LEU A 109 1.73 0.46 14.32
N PRO A 110 0.65 1.26 14.28
CA PRO A 110 0.73 2.68 14.58
C PRO A 110 1.31 2.93 15.98
N GLY A 111 2.29 3.82 16.07
CA GLY A 111 2.98 4.20 17.31
C GLY A 111 4.11 3.26 17.73
N GLU A 112 4.41 2.20 16.99
CA GLU A 112 5.64 1.43 17.19
C GLU A 112 6.88 2.32 16.98
N GLN A 113 7.94 2.06 17.74
CA GLN A 113 9.19 2.81 17.67
C GLN A 113 10.24 1.97 16.93
N ILE A 114 10.54 2.34 15.68
CA ILE A 114 11.49 1.62 14.81
C ILE A 114 12.63 2.56 14.43
N ARG A 115 13.87 2.06 14.42
CA ARG A 115 14.99 2.88 13.95
C ARG A 115 14.89 3.13 12.44
N LEU A 116 15.26 4.33 11.98
CA LEU A 116 15.21 4.67 10.55
C LEU A 116 16.02 3.67 9.70
N ARG A 117 17.20 3.26 10.18
CA ARG A 117 18.02 2.20 9.54
C ARG A 117 17.26 0.89 9.31
N ASP A 118 16.37 0.49 10.22
CA ASP A 118 15.62 -0.76 10.10
C ASP A 118 14.42 -0.60 9.17
N LEU A 119 13.85 0.61 9.07
CA LEU A 119 12.88 0.93 8.02
C LEU A 119 13.53 0.90 6.63
N VAL A 120 14.74 1.46 6.47
CA VAL A 120 15.48 1.39 5.20
C VAL A 120 15.75 -0.07 4.82
N LYS A 121 16.19 -0.92 5.76
CA LYS A 121 16.34 -2.35 5.52
C LYS A 121 15.02 -3.02 5.14
N ALA A 122 13.92 -2.72 5.84
CA ALA A 122 12.61 -3.28 5.51
C ALA A 122 12.12 -2.86 4.10
N ALA A 123 12.32 -1.60 3.73
CA ALA A 123 11.97 -1.05 2.43
C ALA A 123 12.80 -1.68 1.29
N MET A 124 14.12 -1.87 1.48
CA MET A 124 14.99 -2.47 0.48
C MET A 124 14.81 -3.99 0.36
N VAL A 125 14.92 -4.70 1.49
CA VAL A 125 14.92 -6.17 1.52
C VAL A 125 13.51 -6.69 1.21
N ASN A 126 12.51 -6.28 1.99
CA ASN A 126 11.16 -6.83 1.87
C ASN A 126 10.25 -6.03 0.93
N SER A 127 10.74 -4.93 0.36
CA SER A 127 9.89 -4.03 -0.44
C SER A 127 8.72 -3.44 0.35
N SER A 128 8.88 -3.28 1.68
CA SER A 128 7.83 -2.80 2.59
C SER A 128 7.39 -1.38 2.25
N ASN A 129 6.12 -1.22 1.89
CA ASN A 129 5.48 0.06 1.58
C ASN A 129 5.27 0.87 2.86
N ASP A 130 4.91 0.21 3.96
CA ASP A 130 4.73 0.84 5.27
C ASP A 130 6.05 1.43 5.80
N ALA A 131 7.19 0.78 5.55
CA ALA A 131 8.50 1.38 5.82
C ALA A 131 8.77 2.62 4.96
N ALA A 132 8.54 2.54 3.65
CA ALA A 132 8.80 3.65 2.73
C ALA A 132 7.97 4.91 3.07
N PHE A 133 6.70 4.73 3.43
CA PHE A 133 5.85 5.84 3.88
C PHE A 133 6.25 6.36 5.26
N ALA A 134 6.66 5.50 6.20
CA ALA A 134 7.15 5.95 7.49
C ALA A 134 8.46 6.77 7.35
N ILE A 135 9.38 6.35 6.48
CA ILE A 135 10.58 7.11 6.11
C ILE A 135 10.17 8.49 5.56
N ALA A 136 9.26 8.50 4.58
CA ALA A 136 8.83 9.72 3.93
C ALA A 136 8.23 10.73 4.92
N ILE A 137 7.30 10.29 5.77
CA ILE A 137 6.64 11.15 6.77
C ILE A 137 7.64 11.62 7.83
N HIS A 138 8.57 10.76 8.27
CA HIS A 138 9.57 11.13 9.27
C HIS A 138 10.56 12.19 8.79
N LEU A 139 11.04 12.04 7.55
CA LEU A 139 12.07 12.94 6.99
C LEU A 139 11.48 14.19 6.33
N GLY A 140 10.32 14.06 5.68
CA GLY A 140 9.67 15.16 4.96
C GLY A 140 8.57 15.86 5.76
N GLY A 141 8.14 15.32 6.90
CA GLY A 141 6.98 15.81 7.66
C GLY A 141 5.62 15.39 7.06
N SER A 142 5.54 15.25 5.74
CA SER A 142 4.41 14.67 5.01
C SER A 142 4.89 13.87 3.78
N VAL A 143 3.99 13.08 3.19
CA VAL A 143 4.30 12.34 1.96
C VAL A 143 4.55 13.31 0.80
N GLU A 144 3.76 14.38 0.71
CA GLU A 144 3.85 15.40 -0.33
C GLU A 144 5.20 16.11 -0.31
N ALA A 145 5.63 16.59 0.86
CA ALA A 145 6.92 17.27 1.02
C ALA A 145 8.10 16.34 0.75
N PHE A 146 7.99 15.07 1.12
CA PHE A 146 9.00 14.07 0.79
C PHE A 146 9.05 13.77 -0.71
N VAL A 147 7.89 13.64 -1.38
CA VAL A 147 7.81 13.44 -2.83
C VAL A 147 8.37 14.65 -3.60
N SER A 148 8.11 15.87 -3.14
CA SER A 148 8.77 17.07 -3.68
C SER A 148 10.29 16.94 -3.57
N SER A 149 10.79 16.49 -2.42
CA SER A 149 12.23 16.24 -2.22
C SER A 149 12.78 15.14 -3.13
N MET A 150 12.02 14.06 -3.37
CA MET A 150 12.38 13.00 -4.32
C MET A 150 12.53 13.56 -5.74
N ASN A 151 11.61 14.42 -6.19
CA ASN A 151 11.65 15.01 -7.53
C ASN A 151 12.76 16.07 -7.67
N VAL A 152 13.04 16.85 -6.61
CA VAL A 152 14.21 17.73 -6.57
C VAL A 152 15.49 16.92 -6.70
N ARG A 153 15.60 15.81 -5.95
CA ARG A 153 16.77 14.92 -6.03
C ARG A 153 16.90 14.27 -7.41
N ALA A 154 15.79 13.84 -8.01
CA ALA A 154 15.79 13.29 -9.37
C ALA A 154 16.37 14.29 -10.39
N ARG A 155 15.91 15.54 -10.36
CA ARG A 155 16.45 16.61 -11.23
C ARG A 155 17.93 16.88 -10.97
N ALA A 156 18.35 16.93 -9.72
CA ALA A 156 19.76 17.14 -9.35
C ALA A 156 20.68 16.03 -9.89
N LEU A 157 20.17 14.79 -9.99
CA LEU A 157 20.89 13.65 -10.56
C LEU A 157 20.81 13.55 -12.09
N GLY A 158 20.15 14.49 -12.76
CA GLY A 158 19.93 14.45 -14.20
C GLY A 158 18.85 13.47 -14.67
N MET A 159 18.00 12.98 -13.76
CA MET A 159 16.87 12.09 -14.08
C MET A 159 15.69 12.88 -14.69
N GLY A 160 15.92 13.43 -15.88
CA GLY A 160 15.01 14.39 -16.54
C GLY A 160 13.66 13.80 -16.96
N HIS A 161 13.53 12.48 -17.00
CA HIS A 161 12.31 11.77 -17.40
C HIS A 161 11.61 11.07 -16.23
N THR A 162 12.01 11.40 -15.00
CA THR A 162 11.48 10.79 -13.78
C THR A 162 10.55 11.73 -13.04
N VAL A 163 9.38 11.21 -12.69
CA VAL A 163 8.43 11.86 -11.78
C VAL A 163 7.96 10.84 -10.75
N PHE A 164 8.20 11.16 -9.48
CA PHE A 164 7.64 10.46 -8.34
C PHE A 164 6.36 11.14 -7.87
N THR A 165 5.33 10.34 -7.60
CA THR A 165 4.09 10.74 -6.94
C THR A 165 3.96 10.11 -5.55
N ASN A 166 4.77 9.09 -5.24
CA ASN A 166 4.81 8.43 -3.93
C ASN A 166 6.18 7.75 -3.66
N PRO A 167 6.52 7.44 -2.39
CA PRO A 167 7.82 6.89 -2.00
C PRO A 167 7.96 5.36 -2.20
N ALA A 168 6.90 4.66 -2.55
CA ALA A 168 6.89 3.20 -2.58
C ALA A 168 6.78 2.60 -4.00
N GLY A 169 6.25 3.36 -4.95
CA GLY A 169 6.01 2.96 -6.33
C GLY A 169 4.89 1.95 -6.53
N TYR A 170 3.82 2.00 -5.74
CA TYR A 170 2.59 1.30 -6.12
C TYR A 170 1.70 2.21 -6.97
N ASP A 171 0.89 1.62 -7.85
CA ASP A 171 0.24 2.33 -8.97
C ASP A 171 -1.28 2.44 -8.81
N ARG A 172 -1.78 2.64 -7.58
CA ARG A 172 -3.22 2.65 -7.31
C ARG A 172 -3.67 3.86 -6.48
N GLY A 173 -4.90 4.29 -6.75
CA GLY A 173 -5.58 5.33 -6.00
C GLY A 173 -4.88 6.69 -6.09
N PHE A 174 -4.91 7.44 -4.99
CA PHE A 174 -4.39 8.81 -4.92
C PHE A 174 -2.88 8.91 -5.22
N TYR A 175 -2.13 7.86 -4.91
CA TYR A 175 -0.68 7.84 -5.02
C TYR A 175 -0.18 7.24 -6.34
N ALA A 176 -1.05 6.91 -7.29
CA ALA A 176 -0.61 6.38 -8.59
C ALA A 176 0.20 7.44 -9.37
N GLY A 177 1.05 6.99 -10.31
CA GLY A 177 1.66 7.89 -11.29
C GLY A 177 3.19 7.98 -11.29
N ASN A 178 3.91 7.18 -10.50
CA ASN A 178 5.37 7.13 -10.63
C ASN A 178 5.76 6.73 -12.07
N ARG A 179 6.63 7.52 -12.69
CA ARG A 179 7.20 7.29 -14.03
C ARG A 179 8.70 7.53 -14.01
N THR A 180 9.41 6.76 -14.83
CA THR A 180 10.88 6.83 -14.99
C THR A 180 11.27 6.19 -16.31
N THR A 181 12.56 6.23 -16.61
CA THR A 181 13.20 5.48 -17.69
C THR A 181 14.23 4.49 -17.12
N ALA A 182 14.76 3.59 -17.97
CA ALA A 182 15.86 2.71 -17.58
C ALA A 182 17.15 3.52 -17.36
N ARG A 183 17.37 4.58 -18.16
CA ARG A 183 18.49 5.51 -18.03
C ARG A 183 18.50 6.20 -16.66
N ASP A 184 17.37 6.81 -16.29
CA ASP A 184 17.26 7.54 -15.02
C ASP A 184 17.47 6.62 -13.81
N LEU A 185 16.91 5.41 -13.86
CA LEU A 185 17.13 4.41 -12.81
C LEU A 185 18.58 3.92 -12.74
N MET A 186 19.28 3.85 -13.88
CA MET A 186 20.71 3.55 -13.89
C MET A 186 21.50 4.66 -13.18
N MET A 187 21.22 5.93 -13.50
CA MET A 187 21.85 7.08 -12.83
C MET A 187 21.61 7.08 -11.32
N LEU A 188 20.36 6.86 -10.90
CA LEU A 188 20.00 6.73 -9.48
C LEU A 188 20.77 5.59 -8.81
N THR A 189 20.89 4.45 -9.49
CA THR A 189 21.54 3.26 -8.94
C THR A 189 23.04 3.45 -8.82
N GLU A 190 23.70 3.97 -9.87
CA GLU A 190 25.14 4.30 -9.84
C GLU A 190 25.47 5.32 -8.76
N ARG A 191 24.54 6.25 -8.48
CA ARG A 191 24.70 7.12 -7.32
C ARG A 191 24.55 6.38 -6.00
N ALA A 192 23.48 5.60 -5.85
CA ALA A 192 23.17 4.92 -4.60
C ALA A 192 24.28 3.95 -4.15
N ILE A 193 24.90 3.23 -5.10
CA ILE A 193 26.00 2.28 -4.79
C ILE A 193 27.32 2.95 -4.40
N ARG A 194 27.42 4.29 -4.42
CA ARG A 194 28.58 5.00 -3.82
C ARG A 194 28.50 5.06 -2.30
N TYR A 195 27.33 4.84 -1.71
CA TYR A 195 27.14 4.83 -0.27
C TYR A 195 27.40 3.44 0.31
N PRO A 196 28.37 3.25 1.22
CA PRO A 196 28.64 1.97 1.85
C PRO A 196 27.42 1.36 2.54
N GLU A 197 26.60 2.17 3.19
CA GLU A 197 25.37 1.73 3.86
C GLU A 197 24.35 1.17 2.87
N PHE A 198 24.21 1.78 1.69
CA PHE A 198 23.32 1.26 0.65
C PHE A 198 23.77 -0.14 0.22
N ASN A 199 25.07 -0.32 -0.04
CA ASN A 199 25.63 -1.61 -0.42
C ASN A 199 25.48 -2.67 0.68
N ALA A 200 25.71 -2.29 1.94
CA ALA A 200 25.55 -3.18 3.07
C ALA A 200 24.12 -3.69 3.21
N ILE A 201 23.12 -2.85 2.91
CA ILE A 201 21.70 -3.20 2.96
C ILE A 201 21.27 -3.97 1.71
N ALA A 202 21.73 -3.57 0.53
CA ALA A 202 21.32 -4.14 -0.76
C ALA A 202 21.70 -5.62 -0.91
N LYS A 203 22.71 -6.09 -0.17
CA LYS A 203 23.18 -7.49 -0.17
C LYS A 203 22.51 -8.42 0.84
N LEU A 204 21.56 -7.93 1.62
CA LEU A 204 20.88 -8.74 2.63
C LEU A 204 19.81 -9.63 1.99
N ASP A 205 19.90 -10.94 2.22
CA ASP A 205 18.84 -11.92 1.89
C ASP A 205 17.69 -11.86 2.91
N ARG A 206 18.02 -11.51 4.15
CA ARG A 206 17.13 -11.43 5.30
C ARG A 206 17.57 -10.30 6.22
N VAL A 207 16.58 -9.67 6.86
CA VAL A 207 16.80 -8.74 7.97
C VAL A 207 15.98 -9.15 9.17
N VAL A 208 16.58 -9.04 10.36
CA VAL A 208 15.90 -9.21 11.65
C VAL A 208 16.18 -8.00 12.53
N PHE A 209 15.14 -7.42 13.12
CA PHE A 209 15.24 -6.31 14.07
C PHE A 209 14.06 -6.33 15.05
N SER A 210 14.14 -5.54 16.11
CA SER A 210 13.09 -5.44 17.12
C SER A 210 12.58 -4.02 17.22
N GLU A 211 11.28 -3.89 17.43
CA GLU A 211 10.65 -2.65 17.87
C GLU A 211 11.12 -2.28 19.28
N LEU A 212 11.40 -0.99 19.50
CA LEU A 212 12.18 -0.54 20.66
C LEU A 212 11.40 -0.56 21.98
N ALA A 213 10.07 -0.37 21.97
CA ALA A 213 9.29 -0.26 23.20
C ALA A 213 8.80 -1.62 23.74
N THR A 214 8.46 -2.56 22.87
CA THR A 214 7.83 -3.86 23.18
C THR A 214 8.74 -5.05 22.89
N GLY A 215 9.84 -4.85 22.16
CA GLY A 215 10.73 -5.93 21.73
C GLY A 215 10.13 -6.82 20.64
N LYS A 216 9.01 -6.44 20.03
CA LYS A 216 8.39 -7.19 18.93
C LYS A 216 9.38 -7.36 17.79
N ARG A 217 9.67 -8.62 17.44
CA ARG A 217 10.64 -8.97 16.39
C ARG A 217 10.00 -8.95 15.01
N TYR A 218 10.72 -8.36 14.07
CA TYR A 218 10.48 -8.42 12.63
C TYR A 218 11.55 -9.29 11.99
N SER A 219 11.14 -10.21 11.11
CA SER A 219 12.04 -11.05 10.31
C SER A 219 11.55 -11.04 8.88
N LEU A 220 12.26 -10.34 8.01
CA LEU A 220 11.83 -10.10 6.64
C LEU A 220 12.85 -10.68 5.67
N ARG A 221 12.38 -11.17 4.51
CA ARG A 221 13.23 -11.75 3.47
C ARG A 221 13.12 -10.99 2.15
N THR A 222 14.18 -11.09 1.36
CA THR A 222 14.25 -10.55 0.02
C THR A 222 13.31 -11.26 -0.95
N HIS A 223 12.84 -10.52 -1.95
CA HIS A 223 12.15 -11.07 -3.12
C HIS A 223 13.11 -11.32 -4.30
N ASN A 224 14.38 -10.93 -4.16
CA ASN A 224 15.38 -11.10 -5.21
C ASN A 224 15.82 -12.56 -5.28
N LYS A 225 15.32 -13.29 -6.28
CA LYS A 225 15.66 -14.71 -6.44
C LYS A 225 17.09 -14.93 -6.95
N LEU A 226 17.78 -13.90 -7.43
CA LEU A 226 19.18 -14.02 -7.86
C LEU A 226 20.10 -14.36 -6.69
N MET A 227 19.74 -13.94 -5.46
CA MET A 227 20.53 -14.23 -4.25
C MET A 227 20.80 -15.74 -4.07
N ASP A 228 19.85 -16.58 -4.48
CA ASP A 228 19.97 -18.04 -4.40
C ASP A 228 20.33 -18.69 -5.75
N ARG A 229 20.13 -17.97 -6.87
CA ARG A 229 20.19 -18.54 -8.23
C ARG A 229 21.43 -18.18 -9.02
N TYR A 230 22.17 -17.14 -8.61
CA TYR A 230 23.31 -16.66 -9.36
C TYR A 230 24.45 -16.28 -8.41
N PRO A 231 25.59 -17.01 -8.45
CA PRO A 231 26.61 -16.97 -7.40
C PRO A 231 27.32 -15.62 -7.26
N TYR A 232 27.34 -14.82 -8.34
CA TYR A 232 27.99 -13.50 -8.36
C TYR A 232 27.08 -12.37 -7.87
N THR A 233 25.84 -12.67 -7.46
CA THR A 233 24.84 -11.67 -7.10
C THR A 233 25.25 -10.87 -5.87
N VAL A 234 25.20 -9.54 -6.01
CA VAL A 234 25.30 -8.61 -4.88
C VAL A 234 23.91 -8.22 -4.38
N GLY A 235 22.94 -7.94 -5.26
CA GLY A 235 21.56 -7.63 -4.86
C GLY A 235 20.95 -6.42 -5.57
N ILE A 236 20.43 -5.47 -4.78
CA ILE A 236 19.67 -4.24 -5.14
C ILE A 236 18.16 -4.36 -4.94
N LYS A 237 17.33 -4.49 -6.00
CA LYS A 237 15.89 -4.24 -5.81
C LYS A 237 15.00 -4.84 -6.90
N THR A 238 13.90 -5.40 -6.44
CA THR A 238 12.81 -5.92 -7.28
C THR A 238 11.63 -4.96 -7.31
N GLY A 239 10.82 -5.02 -8.37
CA GLY A 239 9.55 -4.32 -8.48
C GLY A 239 8.50 -5.16 -9.20
N TYR A 240 7.24 -5.00 -8.79
CA TYR A 240 6.08 -5.50 -9.53
C TYR A 240 4.83 -4.72 -9.14
N THR A 241 4.04 -4.33 -10.14
CA THR A 241 2.63 -3.95 -10.02
C THR A 241 1.92 -4.44 -11.28
N SER A 242 0.58 -4.41 -11.29
CA SER A 242 -0.17 -4.73 -12.50
C SER A 242 0.10 -3.78 -13.67
N MET A 243 0.47 -2.52 -13.38
CA MET A 243 0.75 -1.51 -14.40
C MET A 243 2.20 -1.56 -14.89
N ALA A 244 3.16 -1.75 -13.99
CA ALA A 244 4.59 -1.78 -14.31
C ALA A 244 5.04 -3.12 -14.92
N GLY A 245 4.35 -4.21 -14.58
CA GLY A 245 4.87 -5.55 -14.82
C GLY A 245 6.12 -5.84 -13.96
N PRO A 246 6.87 -6.92 -14.26
CA PRO A 246 8.07 -7.28 -13.50
C PRO A 246 9.23 -6.32 -13.80
N CYS A 247 9.72 -5.63 -12.77
CA CYS A 247 10.91 -4.76 -12.85
C CYS A 247 12.03 -5.28 -11.96
N LEU A 248 13.28 -5.03 -12.33
CA LEU A 248 14.46 -5.49 -11.60
C LEU A 248 15.61 -4.49 -11.78
N ILE A 249 16.29 -4.17 -10.69
CA ILE A 249 17.66 -3.66 -10.71
C ILE A 249 18.51 -4.66 -9.96
N ALA A 250 19.54 -5.16 -10.62
CA ALA A 250 20.42 -6.19 -10.08
C ALA A 250 21.88 -5.77 -10.25
N ARG A 251 22.71 -6.18 -9.30
CA ARG A 251 24.17 -6.05 -9.35
C ARG A 251 24.84 -7.40 -9.17
N ALA A 252 25.92 -7.64 -9.91
CA ALA A 252 26.76 -8.81 -9.75
C ALA A 252 28.24 -8.44 -9.85
N LEU A 253 29.09 -9.12 -9.07
CA LEU A 253 30.54 -8.93 -9.04
C LEU A 253 31.24 -10.26 -9.33
N LYS A 254 32.04 -10.30 -10.39
CA LYS A 254 32.81 -11.47 -10.79
C LYS A 254 34.18 -11.04 -11.30
N ASP A 255 35.25 -11.63 -10.78
CA ASP A 255 36.63 -11.43 -11.24
C ASP A 255 37.01 -9.94 -11.36
N GLY A 256 36.63 -9.13 -10.36
CA GLY A 256 36.87 -7.69 -10.32
C GLY A 256 35.95 -6.83 -11.19
N LYS A 257 35.10 -7.42 -12.05
CA LYS A 257 34.11 -6.70 -12.85
C LYS A 257 32.82 -6.51 -12.07
N ASP A 258 32.38 -5.26 -11.94
CA ASP A 258 31.16 -4.89 -11.25
C ASP A 258 30.07 -4.49 -12.24
N MET A 259 29.02 -5.31 -12.34
CA MET A 259 28.00 -5.21 -13.37
C MET A 259 26.65 -4.80 -12.79
N LEU A 260 25.95 -3.92 -13.50
CA LEU A 260 24.59 -3.48 -13.23
C LEU A 260 23.64 -3.84 -14.37
N ILE A 261 22.44 -4.25 -13.98
CA ILE A 261 21.30 -4.46 -14.88
C ILE A 261 20.11 -3.66 -14.37
N VAL A 262 19.46 -2.94 -15.27
CA VAL A 262 18.12 -2.35 -15.07
C VAL A 262 17.17 -3.00 -16.08
N MET A 263 16.04 -3.53 -15.62
CA MET A 263 14.97 -4.10 -16.44
C MET A 263 13.62 -3.53 -16.03
N LEU A 264 12.85 -3.04 -17.01
CA LEU A 264 11.49 -2.56 -16.83
C LEU A 264 10.51 -3.38 -17.67
N ASN A 265 9.42 -3.83 -17.03
CA ASN A 265 8.37 -4.66 -17.63
C ASN A 265 8.93 -5.88 -18.40
N ALA A 266 9.71 -6.70 -17.70
CA ALA A 266 10.27 -7.95 -18.18
C ALA A 266 9.21 -9.06 -18.14
N ARG A 267 8.49 -9.28 -19.26
CA ARG A 267 7.41 -10.27 -19.38
C ARG A 267 7.95 -11.68 -19.70
N THR A 268 8.97 -12.08 -18.95
CA THR A 268 9.68 -13.36 -19.06
C THR A 268 10.25 -13.76 -17.69
N ASP A 269 10.93 -14.90 -17.60
CA ASP A 269 11.73 -15.23 -16.41
C ASP A 269 12.93 -14.29 -16.29
N ARG A 270 12.68 -13.11 -15.71
CA ARG A 270 13.68 -12.05 -15.50
C ARG A 270 14.90 -12.51 -14.71
N TRP A 271 14.79 -13.59 -13.92
CA TRP A 271 15.91 -14.08 -13.13
C TRP A 271 16.91 -14.81 -14.01
N SER A 272 16.44 -15.81 -14.76
CA SER A 272 17.28 -16.56 -15.68
C SER A 272 17.83 -15.64 -16.77
N LEU A 273 17.02 -14.70 -17.28
CA LEU A 273 17.49 -13.71 -18.23
C LEU A 273 18.60 -12.80 -17.65
N ALA A 274 18.45 -12.34 -16.40
CA ALA A 274 19.47 -11.51 -15.75
C ALA A 274 20.78 -12.29 -15.55
N SER A 275 20.72 -13.56 -15.13
CA SER A 275 21.91 -14.41 -15.05
C SER A 275 22.64 -14.51 -16.40
N THR A 276 21.90 -14.80 -17.48
CA THR A 276 22.46 -14.86 -18.84
C THR A 276 23.05 -13.52 -19.29
N MET A 277 22.40 -12.40 -18.98
CA MET A 277 22.92 -11.07 -19.29
C MET A 277 24.21 -10.75 -18.53
N PHE A 278 24.31 -11.16 -17.26
CA PHE A 278 25.54 -11.03 -16.49
C PHE A 278 26.65 -11.92 -17.04
N ASP A 279 26.39 -13.20 -17.32
CA ASP A 279 27.39 -14.12 -17.87
C ASP A 279 27.95 -13.63 -19.21
N ARG A 280 27.07 -13.11 -20.08
CA ARG A 280 27.49 -12.42 -21.31
C ARG A 280 28.36 -11.22 -20.97
N GLY A 281 27.88 -10.29 -20.14
CA GLY A 281 28.64 -9.10 -19.74
C GLY A 281 30.02 -9.40 -19.13
N PHE A 282 30.17 -10.51 -18.41
CA PHE A 282 31.46 -10.94 -17.87
C PHE A 282 32.38 -11.59 -18.90
N GLY A 283 31.83 -12.39 -19.82
CA GLY A 283 32.60 -13.26 -20.73
C GLY A 283 32.95 -12.68 -22.10
N ALA A 284 32.12 -11.82 -22.70
CA ALA A 284 32.25 -11.44 -24.12
C ALA A 284 31.18 -10.39 -24.48
N GLU A 285 31.28 -9.50 -25.45
CA GLU A 285 32.29 -8.95 -26.35
C GLU A 285 31.67 -7.59 -26.76
N THR A 286 32.46 -6.64 -27.25
CA THR A 286 32.04 -5.28 -27.63
C THR A 286 30.91 -5.27 -28.67
N GLY A 287 29.67 -5.45 -28.24
CA GLY A 287 28.47 -5.09 -28.99
C GLY A 287 28.30 -3.57 -28.95
N ARG A 288 27.94 -2.97 -30.10
CA ARG A 288 27.84 -1.52 -30.38
C ARG A 288 27.84 -0.65 -29.11
N THR A 289 29.03 -0.18 -28.76
CA THR A 289 29.26 0.85 -27.77
C THR A 289 28.47 2.09 -28.15
N VAL A 290 27.44 2.41 -27.39
CA VAL A 290 26.77 3.72 -27.50
C VAL A 290 27.38 4.61 -26.44
N GLN A 291 28.12 5.63 -26.87
CA GLN A 291 28.54 6.70 -25.97
C GLN A 291 27.32 7.52 -25.57
N VAL A 292 27.16 7.73 -24.26
CA VAL A 292 26.16 8.64 -23.69
C VAL A 292 26.91 9.84 -23.13
N ALA A 293 26.47 11.05 -23.48
CA ALA A 293 27.05 12.30 -22.98
C ALA A 293 27.08 12.35 -21.44
N GLY A 294 28.14 12.94 -20.92
CA GLY A 294 28.64 12.80 -19.55
C GLY A 294 27.67 13.11 -18.41
N ILE A 295 27.89 12.39 -17.31
CA ILE A 295 27.18 12.50 -16.04
C ILE A 295 27.73 13.71 -15.28
N GLY A 296 26.90 14.73 -15.07
CA GLY A 296 27.26 15.94 -14.32
C GLY A 296 27.63 15.66 -12.85
N ALA A 297 28.51 16.52 -12.30
CA ALA A 297 28.93 16.49 -10.90
C ALA A 297 27.86 17.12 -9.97
N ASP A 298 27.68 16.53 -8.79
CA ASP A 298 26.64 16.90 -7.82
C ASP A 298 27.15 17.78 -6.67
N ALA A 299 26.31 18.73 -6.27
CA ALA A 299 26.36 19.35 -4.95
C ALA A 299 25.57 18.50 -3.92
N PRO A 300 26.01 18.42 -2.65
CA PRO A 300 25.24 17.77 -1.59
C PRO A 300 23.92 18.51 -1.34
N LEU A 301 22.81 17.78 -1.25
CA LEU A 301 21.53 18.35 -0.86
C LEU A 301 21.58 18.71 0.63
N ARG A 302 21.56 20.01 0.95
CA ARG A 302 21.08 20.46 2.26
C ARG A 302 19.58 20.22 2.26
N ILE A 303 19.12 19.12 2.87
CA ILE A 303 17.73 19.02 3.32
C ILE A 303 17.52 20.27 4.16
N ALA A 304 16.59 21.15 3.77
CA ALA A 304 16.33 22.37 4.52
C ALA A 304 16.01 21.99 5.97
N THR A 305 16.98 22.16 6.87
CA THR A 305 16.82 21.97 8.32
C THR A 305 16.10 23.15 8.96
N SER A 306 15.41 23.96 8.17
CA SER A 306 14.74 25.17 8.63
C SER A 306 13.60 25.54 7.69
N THR A 307 12.63 24.65 7.51
CA THR A 307 11.25 25.15 7.48
C THR A 307 10.85 25.21 8.94
N PRO A 308 10.38 26.35 9.49
CA PRO A 308 9.82 26.33 10.83
C PRO A 308 8.78 25.23 10.83
N ALA A 309 8.93 24.26 11.74
CA ALA A 309 7.93 23.23 11.92
C ALA A 309 6.59 23.97 11.98
N LEU A 310 5.68 23.65 11.07
CA LEU A 310 4.29 24.09 11.19
C LEU A 310 3.93 23.85 12.67
N PRO A 311 3.40 24.85 13.38
CA PRO A 311 3.09 24.72 14.79
C PRO A 311 2.38 23.38 15.00
N ALA A 312 2.71 22.63 16.05
CA ALA A 312 2.14 21.29 16.23
C ALA A 312 0.59 21.28 16.13
N SER A 313 -0.06 22.42 16.41
CA SER A 313 -1.47 22.70 16.18
C SER A 313 -1.90 22.70 14.71
N MET A 314 -1.09 23.24 13.79
CA MET A 314 -1.34 23.23 12.35
C MET A 314 -1.09 21.87 11.72
N VAL A 315 -0.02 21.16 12.12
CA VAL A 315 0.21 19.77 11.69
C VAL A 315 -0.92 18.88 12.17
N LEU A 316 -1.39 19.06 13.42
CA LEU A 316 -2.54 18.33 13.94
C LEU A 316 -3.83 18.73 13.20
N ALA A 317 -4.01 19.99 12.83
CA ALA A 317 -5.17 20.47 12.09
C ALA A 317 -5.23 19.90 10.66
N GLU A 318 -4.12 19.93 9.91
CA GLU A 318 -4.02 19.31 8.59
C GLU A 318 -4.19 17.80 8.66
N ARG A 319 -3.54 17.15 9.63
CA ARG A 319 -3.70 15.71 9.87
C ARG A 319 -5.15 15.34 10.22
N THR A 320 -5.84 16.19 10.99
CA THR A 320 -7.26 16.00 11.32
C THR A 320 -8.13 16.20 10.07
N ARG A 321 -7.87 17.23 9.26
CA ARG A 321 -8.58 17.46 7.98
C ARG A 321 -8.36 16.31 6.99
N ALA A 322 -7.13 15.81 6.87
CA ALA A 322 -6.80 14.66 6.02
C ALA A 322 -7.48 13.38 6.50
N LEU A 323 -7.48 13.11 7.82
CA LEU A 323 -8.21 11.99 8.41
C LEU A 323 -9.72 12.11 8.23
N GLU A 324 -10.29 13.31 8.33
CA GLU A 324 -11.70 13.57 8.07
C GLU A 324 -12.06 13.41 6.59
N ALA A 325 -11.22 13.89 5.67
CA ALA A 325 -11.38 13.69 4.24
C ALA A 325 -11.32 12.21 3.86
N LEU A 326 -10.37 11.46 4.44
CA LEU A 326 -10.26 10.02 4.27
C LEU A 326 -11.49 9.29 4.84
N ARG A 327 -11.95 9.70 6.02
CA ARG A 327 -13.16 9.14 6.64
C ARG A 327 -14.40 9.38 5.78
N ARG A 328 -14.58 10.59 5.25
CA ARG A 328 -15.68 10.93 4.31
C ARG A 328 -15.62 10.09 3.04
N LYS A 329 -14.41 9.83 2.51
CA LYS A 329 -14.20 8.97 1.33
C LYS A 329 -14.53 7.50 1.59
N VAL A 330 -14.19 7.00 2.79
CA VAL A 330 -14.57 5.64 3.23
C VAL A 330 -16.08 5.52 3.49
N GLU A 331 -16.71 6.56 4.02
CA GLU A 331 -18.16 6.63 4.22
C GLU A 331 -18.90 6.74 2.87
N SER A 332 -18.37 7.47 1.88
CA SER A 332 -18.95 7.53 0.53
C SER A 332 -18.84 6.21 -0.23
N HIS A 333 -17.72 5.48 -0.09
CA HIS A 333 -17.56 4.14 -0.67
C HIS A 333 -18.43 3.09 0.03
N ARG A 334 -18.71 3.25 1.33
CA ARG A 334 -19.72 2.43 2.04
C ARG A 334 -21.14 2.71 1.56
N GLY A 335 -21.46 3.96 1.22
CA GLY A 335 -22.73 4.33 0.59
C GLY A 335 -22.90 3.69 -0.78
N GLN A 336 -21.88 3.74 -1.64
CA GLN A 336 -21.92 3.13 -2.98
C GLN A 336 -21.96 1.60 -2.94
N SER A 337 -21.25 0.96 -2.00
CA SER A 337 -21.33 -0.49 -1.81
C SER A 337 -22.68 -0.95 -1.22
N ALA A 338 -23.37 -0.11 -0.46
CA ALA A 338 -24.72 -0.40 0.05
C ALA A 338 -25.80 -0.21 -1.04
N VAL A 339 -25.62 0.73 -1.96
CA VAL A 339 -26.54 0.95 -3.10
C VAL A 339 -26.44 -0.18 -4.14
N ALA A 340 -25.25 -0.76 -4.33
CA ALA A 340 -25.06 -1.92 -5.22
C ALA A 340 -25.64 -3.24 -4.65
N GLU A 341 -25.76 -3.37 -3.32
CA GLU A 341 -26.40 -4.55 -2.69
C GLU A 341 -27.94 -4.46 -2.63
N ILE A 342 -28.53 -3.27 -2.90
CA ILE A 342 -30.00 -3.07 -2.85
C ILE A 342 -30.67 -3.31 -4.22
N HIS A 343 -29.93 -3.34 -5.33
CA HIS A 343 -30.48 -3.52 -6.69
C HIS A 343 -30.51 -4.97 -7.21
N GLY A 344 -30.35 -5.95 -6.33
CA GLY A 344 -30.31 -7.37 -6.69
C GLY A 344 -31.08 -8.25 -5.73
N MET A 345 -32.37 -7.99 -5.53
CA MET A 345 -33.31 -8.95 -4.91
C MET A 345 -34.75 -8.48 -5.14
N SER A 346 -35.47 -9.17 -6.03
CA SER A 346 -36.91 -9.04 -6.24
C SER A 346 -37.61 -10.36 -5.90
N MET A 347 -38.79 -10.23 -5.28
CA MET A 347 -39.87 -11.21 -5.03
C MET A 347 -39.64 -12.34 -4.01
N ASN A 348 -40.10 -12.12 -2.76
CA ASN A 348 -41.36 -12.70 -2.22
C ASN A 348 -41.45 -12.53 -0.69
N GLY A 349 -42.64 -12.17 -0.20
CA GLY A 349 -43.07 -12.44 1.18
C GLY A 349 -43.32 -11.22 2.08
N GLN A 350 -44.60 -10.99 2.35
CA GLN A 350 -45.22 -10.15 3.37
C GLN A 350 -44.43 -9.97 4.68
N SER A 351 -44.27 -8.73 5.17
CA SER A 351 -45.01 -8.19 6.32
C SER A 351 -44.35 -6.93 6.91
N GLU A 352 -45.19 -6.19 7.63
CA GLU A 352 -45.06 -4.88 8.26
C GLU A 352 -43.77 -4.61 9.07
N ALA A 353 -43.28 -3.36 9.04
CA ALA A 353 -43.40 -2.43 10.18
C ALA A 353 -42.39 -1.25 10.12
N LYS A 354 -42.97 -0.07 10.30
CA LYS A 354 -42.45 1.24 10.71
C LYS A 354 -41.07 1.27 11.40
N SER A 355 -40.21 2.20 11.02
CA SER A 355 -39.84 3.32 11.91
C SER A 355 -38.86 4.31 11.28
N SER A 356 -39.24 5.57 11.44
CA SER A 356 -38.53 6.80 11.17
C SER A 356 -37.47 7.10 12.24
N ILE A 357 -36.28 7.56 11.84
CA ILE A 357 -35.34 8.21 12.76
C ILE A 357 -34.85 9.53 12.14
N LYS A 358 -35.38 10.62 12.70
CA LYS A 358 -34.87 12.00 12.57
C LYS A 358 -33.48 12.10 13.21
N ILE A 359 -32.50 12.61 12.49
CA ILE A 359 -31.21 13.05 13.05
C ILE A 359 -31.33 14.55 13.36
N LYS A 360 -31.26 14.91 14.65
CA LYS A 360 -31.07 16.28 15.11
C LYS A 360 -29.57 16.60 15.13
N ASN A 361 -29.20 17.68 14.46
CA ASN A 361 -27.91 18.35 14.60
C ASN A 361 -27.71 18.87 16.03
N LEU A 362 -26.49 18.79 16.54
CA LEU A 362 -26.04 19.52 17.72
C LEU A 362 -24.61 20.02 17.48
N GLU A 363 -24.44 21.29 17.81
CA GLU A 363 -23.39 22.23 17.43
C GLU A 363 -22.04 21.98 18.13
N GLN A 364 -20.98 22.55 17.54
CA GLN A 364 -19.65 22.74 18.14
C GLN A 364 -19.62 23.95 19.08
N PRO A 365 -18.63 24.04 19.99
CA PRO A 365 -18.09 25.34 20.42
C PRO A 365 -16.62 25.54 20.02
N LYS A 366 -16.29 26.80 19.70
CA LYS A 366 -14.95 27.32 19.35
C LYS A 366 -14.11 27.73 20.60
N SER A 367 -12.81 27.88 20.34
CA SER A 367 -11.62 28.28 21.14
C SER A 367 -11.79 29.45 22.15
N ALA A 368 -10.93 29.68 23.16
CA ALA A 368 -9.48 29.89 23.07
C ALA A 368 -8.74 29.90 24.44
N VAL A 369 -7.41 30.01 24.35
CA VAL A 369 -6.37 29.97 25.40
C VAL A 369 -6.07 31.37 25.97
N ALA A 370 -5.78 31.47 27.28
CA ALA A 370 -4.86 32.46 27.86
C ALA A 370 -4.27 31.95 29.20
N ALA A 371 -3.11 32.49 29.59
CA ALA A 371 -2.05 31.83 30.37
C ALA A 371 -2.04 32.05 31.90
N LYS A 372 -1.20 31.25 32.58
CA LYS A 372 -0.55 31.41 33.91
C LYS A 372 -1.43 31.53 35.18
N SER A 373 -1.40 30.50 36.03
CA SER A 373 -0.98 30.57 37.45
C SER A 373 -1.22 29.24 38.19
N ARG A 374 -0.39 29.00 39.20
CA ARG A 374 -0.33 27.84 40.10
C ARG A 374 -1.42 27.98 41.16
N VAL A 375 -2.25 26.95 41.44
CA VAL A 375 -2.84 26.60 42.77
C VAL A 375 -3.82 25.40 42.70
N LYS A 376 -3.65 24.48 43.67
CA LYS A 376 -4.52 23.43 44.26
C LYS A 376 -5.71 22.88 43.45
N ALA A 377 -5.63 21.58 43.12
CA ALA A 377 -6.70 20.81 42.50
C ALA A 377 -7.93 20.63 43.41
N SER A 378 -9.06 21.24 43.00
CA SER A 378 -10.40 21.02 43.57
C SER A 378 -10.96 19.63 43.23
N ARG A 379 -11.79 19.07 44.14
CA ARG A 379 -12.47 17.75 44.06
C ARG A 379 -13.21 17.49 42.74
N THR A 380 -13.58 18.53 41.98
CA THR A 380 -14.26 18.43 40.68
C THR A 380 -13.37 17.86 39.57
N SER A 381 -12.07 18.16 39.57
CA SER A 381 -11.10 17.68 38.57
C SER A 381 -10.85 16.16 38.63
N LYS A 382 -10.89 15.56 39.83
CA LYS A 382 -10.76 14.10 40.02
C LYS A 382 -11.99 13.31 39.55
N VAL A 383 -13.18 13.92 39.56
CA VAL A 383 -14.43 13.26 39.11
C VAL A 383 -14.49 13.20 37.59
N ALA A 384 -14.11 14.28 36.90
CA ALA A 384 -14.01 14.32 35.43
C ALA A 384 -12.95 13.33 34.91
N LEU A 385 -11.78 13.25 35.57
CA LEU A 385 -10.71 12.31 35.19
C LEU A 385 -11.13 10.84 35.39
N LYS A 386 -11.92 10.52 36.43
CA LYS A 386 -12.47 9.17 36.65
C LYS A 386 -13.55 8.81 35.63
N ALA A 387 -14.39 9.76 35.21
CA ALA A 387 -15.40 9.55 34.19
C ALA A 387 -14.77 9.27 32.81
N ALA A 388 -13.75 10.05 32.42
CA ALA A 388 -13.02 9.86 31.17
C ALA A 388 -12.27 8.51 31.12
N LYS A 389 -11.64 8.10 32.24
CA LYS A 389 -10.99 6.78 32.33
C LYS A 389 -12.00 5.62 32.23
N LYS A 390 -13.20 5.77 32.81
CA LYS A 390 -14.27 4.76 32.76
C LYS A 390 -14.88 4.64 31.36
N GLU A 391 -15.01 5.74 30.63
CA GLU A 391 -15.46 5.75 29.24
C GLU A 391 -14.42 5.13 28.30
N SER A 392 -13.13 5.44 28.49
CA SER A 392 -12.03 4.82 27.74
C SER A 392 -11.95 3.31 27.96
N ALA A 393 -12.14 2.84 29.21
CA ALA A 393 -12.22 1.41 29.52
C ALA A 393 -13.45 0.75 28.85
N ARG A 394 -14.60 1.43 28.81
CA ARG A 394 -15.82 0.96 28.14
C ARG A 394 -15.63 0.84 26.62
N LYS A 395 -14.96 1.81 25.98
CA LYS A 395 -14.61 1.78 24.55
C LYS A 395 -13.63 0.64 24.23
N ARG A 396 -12.61 0.42 25.07
CA ARG A 396 -11.68 -0.73 24.93
C ARG A 396 -12.38 -2.09 25.07
N GLN A 397 -13.33 -2.23 26.00
CA GLN A 397 -14.09 -3.48 26.14
C GLN A 397 -15.02 -3.73 24.94
N LEU A 398 -15.67 -2.69 24.40
CA LEU A 398 -16.49 -2.80 23.20
C LEU A 398 -15.66 -3.21 21.97
N ALA A 399 -14.48 -2.60 21.80
CA ALA A 399 -13.56 -2.94 20.72
C ALA A 399 -13.09 -4.40 20.81
N LYS A 400 -12.72 -4.88 22.02
CA LYS A 400 -12.36 -6.30 22.25
C LYS A 400 -13.53 -7.25 21.95
N ALA A 401 -14.77 -6.87 22.29
CA ALA A 401 -15.96 -7.67 22.00
C ALA A 401 -16.25 -7.75 20.48
N GLN A 402 -16.12 -6.63 19.77
CA GLN A 402 -16.26 -6.58 18.31
C GLN A 402 -15.16 -7.42 17.61
N GLN A 403 -13.91 -7.32 18.08
CA GLN A 403 -12.80 -8.09 17.53
C GLN A 403 -12.98 -9.60 17.73
N ARG A 404 -13.52 -10.03 18.88
CA ARG A 404 -13.89 -11.44 19.12
C ARG A 404 -15.02 -11.92 18.18
N LYS A 405 -16.03 -11.07 17.92
CA LYS A 405 -17.13 -11.36 16.99
C LYS A 405 -16.67 -11.47 15.53
N ILE A 406 -15.68 -10.67 15.14
CA ILE A 406 -15.06 -10.75 13.81
C ILE A 406 -14.24 -12.03 13.68
N LYS A 407 -13.39 -12.33 14.67
CA LYS A 407 -12.59 -13.59 14.68
C LYS A 407 -13.48 -14.84 14.62
N SER A 408 -14.60 -14.87 15.34
CA SER A 408 -15.52 -16.01 15.29
C SER A 408 -16.20 -16.16 13.93
N LYS A 409 -16.61 -15.06 13.27
CA LYS A 409 -17.20 -15.08 11.92
C LYS A 409 -16.20 -15.56 10.86
N VAL A 410 -14.94 -15.15 10.96
CA VAL A 410 -13.87 -15.58 10.05
C VAL A 410 -13.58 -17.07 10.23
N ALA A 411 -13.50 -17.55 11.47
CA ALA A 411 -13.33 -18.99 11.76
C ALA A 411 -14.52 -19.83 11.25
N LEU A 412 -15.76 -19.33 11.37
CA LEU A 412 -16.95 -20.01 10.85
C LEU A 412 -16.95 -20.13 9.31
N LYS A 413 -16.51 -19.07 8.62
CA LYS A 413 -16.36 -19.06 7.16
C LYS A 413 -15.26 -20.03 6.70
N SER A 414 -14.14 -20.09 7.42
CA SER A 414 -13.03 -21.01 7.12
C SER A 414 -13.40 -22.48 7.37
N ALA A 415 -14.18 -22.77 8.41
CA ALA A 415 -14.64 -24.13 8.73
C ALA A 415 -15.70 -24.65 7.74
N LYS A 416 -16.57 -23.78 7.20
CA LYS A 416 -17.51 -24.13 6.13
C LYS A 416 -16.81 -24.42 4.79
N LYS A 417 -15.67 -23.78 4.52
CA LYS A 417 -14.90 -23.96 3.28
C LYS A 417 -14.05 -25.25 3.27
N SER A 418 -13.87 -25.92 4.42
CA SER A 418 -13.00 -27.09 4.59
C SER A 418 -13.76 -28.40 4.89
N GLY A 419 -15.09 -28.41 4.84
CA GLY A 419 -15.90 -29.64 4.93
C GLY A 419 -15.88 -30.40 6.27
N SER A 420 -15.26 -29.88 7.34
CA SER A 420 -15.09 -30.63 8.59
C SER A 420 -16.23 -30.39 9.60
N ALA A 421 -17.20 -31.31 9.66
CA ALA A 421 -18.41 -31.22 10.50
C ALA A 421 -18.12 -31.09 12.01
N LYS A 422 -17.06 -31.74 12.53
CA LYS A 422 -16.66 -31.66 13.95
C LYS A 422 -16.19 -30.25 14.37
N VAL A 423 -15.50 -29.52 13.48
CA VAL A 423 -15.02 -28.16 13.76
C VAL A 423 -16.17 -27.15 13.73
N ALA A 424 -17.13 -27.33 12.81
CA ALA A 424 -18.34 -26.51 12.73
C ALA A 424 -19.21 -26.64 13.99
N HIS A 425 -19.35 -27.85 14.54
CA HIS A 425 -20.12 -28.08 15.77
C HIS A 425 -19.43 -27.47 17.01
N LYS A 426 -18.12 -27.63 17.15
CA LYS A 426 -17.34 -27.03 18.26
C LYS A 426 -17.36 -25.50 18.20
N SER A 427 -17.33 -24.93 17.01
CA SER A 427 -17.44 -23.47 16.80
C SER A 427 -18.85 -22.95 17.11
N ARG A 428 -19.90 -23.65 16.70
CA ARG A 428 -21.30 -23.31 17.03
C ARG A 428 -21.56 -23.34 18.54
N ASN A 429 -21.00 -24.30 19.27
CA ASN A 429 -21.11 -24.35 20.73
C ASN A 429 -20.38 -23.19 21.41
N LYS A 430 -19.17 -22.82 20.96
CA LYS A 430 -18.46 -21.64 21.47
C LYS A 430 -19.21 -20.34 21.19
N GLU A 431 -19.84 -20.21 20.02
CA GLU A 431 -20.67 -19.06 19.68
C GLU A 431 -21.93 -18.98 20.55
N ARG A 432 -22.65 -20.10 20.74
CA ARG A 432 -23.80 -20.17 21.65
C ARG A 432 -23.43 -19.83 23.10
N GLN A 433 -22.28 -20.32 23.56
CA GLN A 433 -21.79 -20.02 24.91
C GLN A 433 -21.42 -18.55 25.08
N ALA A 434 -20.80 -17.93 24.07
CA ALA A 434 -20.48 -16.50 24.04
C ALA A 434 -21.73 -15.61 24.00
N ILE A 435 -22.76 -16.00 23.23
CA ILE A 435 -24.05 -15.30 23.19
C ILE A 435 -24.77 -15.42 24.54
N ARG A 436 -24.73 -16.61 25.17
CA ARG A 436 -25.32 -16.84 26.51
C ARG A 436 -24.59 -16.04 27.61
N THR A 437 -23.27 -15.91 27.54
CA THR A 437 -22.51 -15.04 28.47
C THR A 437 -22.81 -13.56 28.23
N ALA A 438 -22.93 -13.13 26.97
CA ALA A 438 -23.30 -11.77 26.62
C ALA A 438 -24.72 -11.41 27.10
N ARG A 439 -25.69 -12.33 26.94
CA ARG A 439 -27.07 -12.16 27.43
C ARG A 439 -27.14 -12.13 28.96
N LYS A 440 -26.42 -13.02 29.68
CA LYS A 440 -26.31 -12.94 31.15
C LYS A 440 -25.64 -11.64 31.62
N GLY A 441 -24.66 -11.13 30.87
CA GLY A 441 -24.01 -9.85 31.13
C GLY A 441 -24.92 -8.63 30.87
N ALA A 442 -25.84 -8.71 29.91
CA ALA A 442 -26.83 -7.68 29.62
C ALA A 442 -27.98 -7.69 30.65
N ALA A 443 -28.46 -8.87 31.07
CA ALA A 443 -29.49 -9.02 32.11
C ALA A 443 -29.01 -8.51 33.48
N LYS A 444 -27.76 -8.79 33.87
CA LYS A 444 -27.16 -8.21 35.09
C LYS A 444 -27.04 -6.67 35.04
N ARG A 445 -26.97 -6.08 33.84
CA ARG A 445 -26.89 -4.62 33.65
C ARG A 445 -28.25 -3.95 33.74
N SER A 446 -29.33 -4.55 33.21
CA SER A 446 -30.68 -3.98 33.39
C SER A 446 -31.12 -4.01 34.86
N THR A 447 -30.77 -5.05 35.61
CA THR A 447 -31.06 -5.13 37.05
C THR A 447 -30.24 -4.15 37.90
N ALA A 448 -29.01 -3.80 37.46
CA ALA A 448 -28.15 -2.85 38.14
C ALA A 448 -28.55 -1.39 37.85
N ASP A 449 -28.95 -1.10 36.61
CA ASP A 449 -29.44 0.22 36.20
C ASP A 449 -30.82 0.53 36.83
N ALA A 450 -31.70 -0.48 36.98
CA ALA A 450 -32.97 -0.33 37.70
C ALA A 450 -32.78 -0.06 39.21
N LYS A 451 -31.82 -0.71 39.87
CA LYS A 451 -31.47 -0.43 41.29
C LYS A 451 -30.79 0.94 41.47
N SER A 452 -30.05 1.41 40.47
CA SER A 452 -29.41 2.74 40.46
C SER A 452 -30.43 3.86 40.28
N GLY A 453 -31.41 3.69 39.38
CA GLY A 453 -32.51 4.63 39.16
C GLY A 453 -33.39 4.81 40.39
N LYS A 454 -33.78 3.71 41.05
CA LYS A 454 -34.61 3.74 42.27
C LYS A 454 -33.91 4.35 43.49
N LYS A 455 -32.56 4.35 43.52
CA LYS A 455 -31.76 5.02 44.56
C LYS A 455 -31.54 6.52 44.30
N ARG A 456 -31.69 6.98 43.06
CA ARG A 456 -31.61 8.40 42.68
C ARG A 456 -32.94 9.11 42.92
N SER A 457 -34.08 8.52 42.54
CA SER A 457 -35.40 9.12 42.78
C SER A 457 -35.69 9.31 44.27
N ARG A 458 -35.35 8.31 45.10
CA ARG A 458 -35.52 8.38 46.57
C ARG A 458 -34.61 9.40 47.26
N LYS A 459 -33.54 9.84 46.59
CA LYS A 459 -32.60 10.86 47.12
C LYS A 459 -32.99 12.27 46.70
N GLU A 460 -33.65 12.41 45.55
CA GLU A 460 -34.25 13.67 45.10
C GLU A 460 -35.53 13.99 45.89
N GLU A 461 -36.40 13.01 46.17
CA GLU A 461 -37.58 13.19 47.04
C GLU A 461 -37.21 13.61 48.49
N LEU A 462 -36.17 13.00 49.08
CA LEU A 462 -35.68 13.40 50.41
C LEU A 462 -35.00 14.78 50.46
N SER A 463 -34.57 15.31 49.30
CA SER A 463 -33.95 16.64 49.22
C SER A 463 -34.95 17.77 49.01
N LEU A 464 -36.12 17.45 48.44
CA LEU A 464 -37.24 18.38 48.26
C LEU A 464 -38.08 18.51 49.53
N SER A 465 -38.20 17.46 50.34
CA SER A 465 -38.90 17.51 51.65
C SER A 465 -38.13 18.28 52.75
N LYS A 466 -36.81 18.47 52.63
CA LYS A 466 -35.99 19.20 53.62
C LYS A 466 -35.82 20.70 53.32
N LYS A 467 -36.42 21.20 52.25
CA LYS A 467 -36.32 22.61 51.84
C LYS A 467 -37.59 23.44 52.10
N SER A 468 -38.66 22.84 52.65
CA SER A 468 -39.90 23.53 53.02
C SER A 468 -40.02 23.85 54.52
N GLU A 469 -39.05 23.47 55.35
CA GLU A 469 -39.02 23.82 56.79
C GLU A 469 -37.74 24.60 57.10
N ARG A 470 -37.80 25.93 56.91
CA ARG A 470 -36.97 26.94 57.59
C ARG A 470 -37.40 28.32 57.09
N SER A 471 -38.50 28.81 57.68
CA SER A 471 -38.75 30.25 57.80
C SER A 471 -37.83 30.81 58.89
N PRO A 472 -37.45 32.09 58.82
CA PRO A 472 -37.56 32.90 60.02
C PRO A 472 -38.19 34.26 59.73
N ASN A 473 -39.32 34.53 60.42
CA ASN A 473 -39.62 35.85 60.95
C ASN A 473 -38.77 36.06 62.20
N GLY A 474 -38.20 37.25 62.36
CA GLY A 474 -37.39 37.69 63.49
C GLY A 474 -36.36 38.71 63.04
#